data_AF-A0A357EHJ4-F1
#
_entry.id   AF-A0A357EHJ4-F1
#
_cell.length_a   1.000
_cell.length_b   1.000
_cell.length_c   1.000
_cell.angle_alpha   90.00
_cell.angle_beta   90.00
_cell.angle_gamma   90.00
#
_symmetry.space_group_name_H-M   'P 1'
#
loop_
_entity.id
_entity.type
_entity.pdbx_description
1 polymer ?
#
loop_
_entity_poly.entity_id
_entity_poly.type
_entity_poly.pdbx_seq_one_letter_code
_entity_poly.pdbx_strand_id
1 'polypeptide(L)'
;MDPVVVRFPSIQASLIELRSLSRRVLWIIILSMTGCTTMAKVTNLVDESCRVTFIHRLSTILAHQGEPSATSDALAHKAVLTLTTYDLGPRPFAIAAPSGTDYRFFVDRKGTDCVLILYGRRKGFVSYTNNLTYIATEPLPGCACADS
;
A
#
# COMPACT_ATOMS: atom_id res chain seq x y z
N MET A 1 -30.66 31.52 47.62
CA MET A 1 -29.83 32.67 48.00
C MET A 1 -28.47 32.12 48.39
N ASP A 2 -27.51 32.28 47.49
CA ASP A 2 -26.05 32.09 47.71
C ASP A 2 -25.58 32.92 48.93
N PRO A 3 -24.41 32.69 49.56
CA PRO A 3 -23.20 32.10 48.97
C PRO A 3 -22.35 31.21 49.90
N VAL A 4 -21.43 30.43 49.31
CA VAL A 4 -20.16 30.10 50.00
C VAL A 4 -19.02 30.74 49.22
N VAL A 5 -18.57 31.85 49.80
CA VAL A 5 -17.27 32.52 49.60
C VAL A 5 -16.25 31.69 50.42
N VAL A 6 -14.99 31.43 50.05
CA VAL A 6 -13.76 32.26 50.06
C VAL A 6 -12.61 31.23 49.81
N ARG A 7 -11.80 31.32 48.75
CA ARG A 7 -10.46 31.96 48.62
C ARG A 7 -9.27 31.29 49.38
N PHE A 8 -8.25 30.98 48.57
CA PHE A 8 -6.86 30.46 48.79
C PHE A 8 -6.07 31.09 49.97
N PRO A 9 -5.02 30.41 50.52
CA PRO A 9 -3.62 30.58 50.05
C PRO A 9 -2.75 29.28 50.11
N SER A 10 -1.84 29.03 49.16
CA SER A 10 -0.39 29.39 49.10
C SER A 10 0.54 28.64 50.08
N ILE A 11 1.70 28.19 49.56
CA ILE A 11 3.07 28.18 50.17
C ILE A 11 3.76 26.81 50.43
N GLN A 12 4.92 26.67 49.73
CA GLN A 12 6.23 26.03 50.07
C GLN A 12 6.27 24.56 50.53
N ALA A 13 7.36 23.79 50.42
CA ALA A 13 8.60 23.76 49.65
C ALA A 13 9.28 22.43 50.04
N SER A 14 10.05 21.86 49.12
CA SER A 14 11.27 21.06 49.31
C SER A 14 11.38 20.01 50.43
N LEU A 15 11.71 18.77 50.06
CA LEU A 15 12.91 18.02 50.49
C LEU A 15 12.84 16.58 49.91
N ILE A 16 13.66 16.26 48.91
CA ILE A 16 14.82 15.34 48.98
C ILE A 16 14.48 13.97 49.57
N GLU A 17 14.50 12.93 48.72
CA GLU A 17 15.17 11.65 49.00
C GLU A 17 15.42 10.96 47.65
N LEU A 18 16.62 11.18 47.11
CA LEU A 18 17.22 10.33 46.09
C LEU A 18 17.48 8.94 46.68
N ARG A 19 16.65 7.96 46.31
CA ARG A 19 17.00 6.54 46.39
C ARG A 19 17.04 6.00 44.96
N SER A 20 18.20 6.00 44.31
CA SER A 20 19.20 4.93 44.40
C SER A 20 18.69 3.60 43.83
N LEU A 21 19.08 3.38 42.57
CA LEU A 21 19.51 2.12 41.96
C LEU A 21 18.49 0.97 41.83
N SER A 22 17.96 0.80 40.61
CA SER A 22 17.84 -0.54 40.01
C SER A 22 17.85 -0.48 38.49
N ARG A 23 19.04 -0.75 37.95
CA ARG A 23 19.31 -1.00 36.53
C ARG A 23 18.53 -2.21 36.05
N ARG A 24 17.56 -2.04 35.13
CA ARG A 24 17.27 -2.99 34.04
C ARG A 24 16.72 -2.22 32.84
N VAL A 25 17.62 -1.61 32.08
CA VAL A 25 17.31 -1.10 30.74
C VAL A 25 17.17 -2.33 29.84
N LEU A 26 15.92 -2.77 29.64
CA LEU A 26 15.59 -3.81 28.67
C LEU A 26 15.68 -3.16 27.28
N TRP A 27 16.81 -3.35 26.61
CA TRP A 27 17.01 -2.94 25.22
C TRP A 27 16.09 -3.78 24.33
N ILE A 28 14.90 -3.26 24.01
CA ILE A 28 14.05 -3.82 22.96
C ILE A 28 14.64 -3.33 21.63
N ILE A 29 15.48 -4.16 21.01
CA ILE A 29 15.92 -3.95 19.63
C ILE A 29 14.74 -4.30 18.71
N ILE A 30 13.91 -3.31 18.41
CA ILE A 30 12.92 -3.42 17.32
C ILE A 30 13.72 -3.27 16.02
N LEU A 31 14.10 -4.40 15.41
CA LEU A 31 14.63 -4.41 14.05
C LEU A 31 13.48 -4.14 13.09
N SER A 32 13.12 -2.86 12.92
CA SER A 32 12.19 -2.43 11.90
C SER A 32 12.88 -2.62 10.55
N MET A 33 12.68 -3.76 9.88
CA MET A 33 12.94 -3.83 8.44
C MET A 33 11.88 -2.97 7.73
N THR A 34 12.05 -1.66 7.79
CA THR A 34 11.37 -0.74 6.87
C THR A 34 12.02 -0.95 5.52
N GLY A 35 11.58 -1.96 4.78
CA GLY A 35 11.92 -2.09 3.37
C GLY A 35 11.35 -0.87 2.65
N CYS A 36 12.21 -0.07 2.04
CA CYS A 36 11.76 0.88 1.04
C CYS A 36 11.06 0.06 -0.05
N THR A 37 9.76 0.29 -0.26
CA THR A 37 9.06 -0.33 -1.39
C THR A 37 9.59 0.31 -2.67
N THR A 38 10.39 -0.45 -3.42
CA THR A 38 10.96 -0.04 -4.70
C THR A 38 9.95 -0.39 -5.79
N MET A 39 9.38 0.65 -6.42
CA MET A 39 8.50 0.44 -7.56
C MET A 39 9.33 -0.14 -8.71
N ALA A 40 8.75 -1.12 -9.39
CA ALA A 40 9.35 -1.81 -10.51
C ALA A 40 8.48 -1.73 -11.75
N LYS A 41 9.08 -1.99 -12.90
CA LYS A 41 8.41 -2.13 -14.20
C LYS A 41 8.52 -3.57 -14.66
N VAL A 42 7.43 -4.16 -15.15
CA VAL A 42 7.49 -5.45 -15.86
C VAL A 42 8.17 -5.26 -17.21
N THR A 43 9.27 -5.98 -17.46
CA THR A 43 10.12 -5.79 -18.64
C THR A 43 9.77 -6.74 -19.79
N ASN A 44 9.10 -7.84 -19.50
CA ASN A 44 8.80 -8.90 -20.48
C ASN A 44 7.29 -9.09 -20.69
N LEU A 45 6.51 -8.02 -20.59
CA LEU A 45 5.05 -8.08 -20.74
C LEU A 45 4.59 -8.45 -22.18
N VAL A 46 5.52 -8.40 -23.14
CA VAL A 46 5.33 -8.87 -24.52
C VAL A 46 5.38 -10.40 -24.63
N ASP A 47 6.00 -11.09 -23.66
CA ASP A 47 6.06 -12.55 -23.62
C ASP A 47 4.69 -13.11 -23.25
N GLU A 48 4.24 -14.12 -23.99
CA GLU A 48 2.91 -14.72 -23.79
C GLU A 48 2.68 -15.19 -22.35
N SER A 49 3.69 -15.84 -21.76
CA SER A 49 3.61 -16.40 -20.41
C SER A 49 3.37 -15.31 -19.35
N CYS A 50 4.16 -14.23 -19.38
CA CYS A 50 3.99 -13.11 -18.46
C CYS A 50 2.68 -12.38 -18.75
N ARG A 51 2.34 -12.17 -20.03
CA ARG A 51 1.14 -11.47 -20.45
C ARG A 51 -0.14 -12.14 -19.92
N VAL A 52 -0.27 -13.46 -20.10
CA VAL A 52 -1.41 -14.24 -19.63
C VAL A 52 -1.51 -14.18 -18.11
N THR A 53 -0.40 -14.38 -17.40
CA THR A 53 -0.36 -14.28 -15.93
C THR A 53 -0.80 -12.89 -15.47
N PHE A 54 -0.26 -11.83 -16.05
CA PHE A 54 -0.57 -10.45 -15.68
C PHE A 54 -2.07 -10.16 -15.89
N ILE A 55 -2.63 -10.54 -17.03
CA ILE A 55 -4.06 -10.39 -17.33
C ILE A 55 -4.90 -11.12 -16.28
N HIS A 56 -4.59 -12.40 -16.02
CA HIS A 56 -5.33 -13.22 -15.07
C HIS A 56 -5.32 -12.63 -13.65
N ARG A 57 -4.13 -12.24 -13.16
CA ARG A 57 -3.95 -11.68 -11.81
C ARG A 57 -4.66 -10.35 -11.65
N LEU A 58 -4.51 -9.46 -12.64
CA LEU A 58 -5.19 -8.17 -12.63
C LEU A 58 -6.71 -8.31 -12.70
N SER A 59 -7.22 -9.18 -13.58
CA SER A 59 -8.66 -9.46 -13.69
C SER A 59 -9.21 -10.02 -12.37
N THR A 60 -8.50 -10.96 -11.74
CA THR A 60 -8.87 -11.53 -10.43
C THR A 60 -9.00 -10.44 -9.37
N ILE A 61 -8.03 -9.52 -9.27
CA ILE A 61 -8.10 -8.40 -8.32
C ILE A 61 -9.34 -7.54 -8.59
N LEU A 62 -9.57 -7.14 -9.85
CA LEU A 62 -10.70 -6.29 -10.21
C LEU A 62 -12.05 -6.97 -9.91
N ALA A 63 -12.18 -8.26 -10.21
CA ALA A 63 -13.37 -9.04 -9.86
C ALA A 63 -13.60 -9.09 -8.34
N HIS A 64 -12.55 -9.30 -7.55
CA HIS A 64 -12.64 -9.23 -6.07
C HIS A 64 -13.00 -7.82 -5.55
N GLN A 65 -12.72 -6.76 -6.31
CA GLN A 65 -13.15 -5.41 -5.99
C GLN A 65 -14.60 -5.11 -6.39
N GLY A 66 -15.31 -6.08 -6.99
CA GLY A 66 -16.72 -5.98 -7.35
C GLY A 66 -16.99 -5.62 -8.81
N GLU A 67 -15.98 -5.62 -9.68
CA GLU A 67 -16.19 -5.50 -11.12
C GLU A 67 -16.75 -6.81 -11.70
N PRO A 68 -17.68 -6.78 -12.68
CA PRO A 68 -18.12 -7.97 -13.40
C PRO A 68 -16.93 -8.67 -14.08
N SER A 69 -16.92 -10.01 -14.13
CA SER A 69 -15.80 -10.79 -14.69
C SER A 69 -15.42 -10.35 -16.11
N ALA A 70 -16.40 -10.22 -17.00
CA ALA A 70 -16.16 -9.75 -18.37
C ALA A 70 -15.53 -8.35 -18.43
N THR A 71 -15.92 -7.46 -17.52
CA THR A 71 -15.36 -6.11 -17.41
C THR A 71 -13.92 -6.16 -16.88
N SER A 72 -13.66 -6.98 -15.86
CA SER A 72 -12.33 -7.20 -15.29
C SER A 72 -11.35 -7.73 -16.33
N ASP A 73 -11.77 -8.71 -17.13
CA ASP A 73 -10.95 -9.27 -18.21
C ASP A 73 -10.65 -8.20 -19.27
N ALA A 74 -11.66 -7.46 -19.72
CA ALA A 74 -11.48 -6.40 -20.71
C ALA A 74 -10.53 -5.27 -20.21
N LEU A 75 -10.68 -4.87 -18.94
CA LEU A 75 -9.80 -3.88 -18.31
C LEU A 75 -8.37 -4.39 -18.19
N ALA A 76 -8.18 -5.66 -17.83
CA ALA A 76 -6.86 -6.27 -17.73
C ALA A 76 -6.14 -6.34 -19.09
N HIS A 77 -6.85 -6.71 -20.16
CA HIS A 77 -6.31 -6.67 -21.52
C HIS A 77 -5.93 -5.24 -21.95
N LYS A 78 -6.80 -4.27 -21.67
CA LYS A 78 -6.51 -2.85 -21.96
C LYS A 78 -5.30 -2.33 -21.19
N ALA A 79 -5.13 -2.74 -19.93
CA ALA A 79 -3.97 -2.37 -19.12
C ALA A 79 -2.67 -2.91 -19.74
N VAL A 80 -2.64 -4.17 -20.15
CA VAL A 80 -1.48 -4.75 -20.87
C VAL A 80 -1.18 -3.98 -22.15
N LEU A 81 -2.20 -3.69 -22.97
CA LEU A 81 -2.03 -2.90 -24.19
C LEU A 81 -1.42 -1.53 -23.89
N THR A 82 -1.91 -0.86 -22.84
CA THR A 82 -1.41 0.46 -22.42
C THR A 82 0.05 0.38 -21.96
N LEU A 83 0.39 -0.61 -21.13
CA LEU A 83 1.73 -0.79 -20.55
C LEU A 83 2.78 -1.26 -21.57
N THR A 84 2.35 -1.92 -22.64
CA THR A 84 3.23 -2.32 -23.75
C THR A 84 3.39 -1.22 -24.79
N THR A 85 2.34 -0.42 -25.02
CA THR A 85 2.37 0.70 -25.98
C THR A 85 3.15 1.90 -25.44
N TYR A 86 2.98 2.22 -24.15
CA TYR A 86 3.60 3.37 -23.52
C TYR A 86 4.62 2.92 -22.49
N ASP A 87 5.86 3.38 -22.64
CA ASP A 87 6.87 3.17 -21.60
C ASP A 87 6.60 4.08 -20.40
N LEU A 88 5.84 3.55 -19.44
CA LEU A 88 5.58 4.23 -18.18
C LEU A 88 6.73 4.06 -17.19
N GLY A 89 7.84 3.35 -17.45
CA GLY A 89 8.85 3.15 -16.40
C GLY A 89 8.31 2.49 -15.12
N PRO A 90 9.09 2.47 -14.04
CA PRO A 90 8.70 1.92 -12.74
C PRO A 90 7.84 2.92 -11.94
N ARG A 91 6.56 3.08 -12.34
CA ARG A 91 5.63 4.00 -11.67
C ARG A 91 4.25 3.36 -11.45
N PRO A 92 3.43 3.90 -10.52
CA PRO A 92 2.06 3.46 -10.37
C PRO A 92 1.24 3.76 -11.62
N PHE A 93 0.29 2.88 -11.94
CA PHE A 93 -0.65 3.05 -13.04
C PHE A 93 -2.08 2.97 -12.53
N ALA A 94 -3.00 3.60 -13.26
CA ALA A 94 -4.40 3.66 -12.91
C ALA A 94 -5.27 2.96 -13.95
N ILE A 95 -6.32 2.32 -13.49
CA ILE A 95 -7.36 1.72 -14.34
C ILE A 95 -8.69 2.36 -13.96
N ALA A 96 -9.26 3.11 -14.89
CA ALA A 96 -10.61 3.64 -14.77
C ALA A 96 -11.62 2.57 -15.22
N ALA A 97 -12.43 2.08 -14.29
CA ALA A 97 -13.44 1.07 -14.56
C ALA A 97 -14.81 1.69 -14.90
N PRO A 98 -15.63 1.03 -15.74
CA PRO A 98 -16.99 1.48 -16.06
C PRO A 98 -17.91 1.64 -14.85
N SER A 99 -17.61 1.00 -13.71
CA SER A 99 -18.35 1.19 -12.45
C SER A 99 -18.19 2.59 -11.83
N GLY A 100 -17.34 3.44 -12.41
CA GLY A 100 -16.94 4.73 -11.88
C GLY A 100 -15.83 4.65 -10.82
N THR A 101 -15.15 3.51 -10.73
CA THR A 101 -14.03 3.29 -9.79
C THR A 101 -12.70 3.41 -10.51
N ASP A 102 -11.82 4.29 -10.01
CA ASP A 102 -10.42 4.36 -10.40
C ASP A 102 -9.59 3.48 -9.47
N TYR A 103 -8.97 2.43 -10.00
CA TYR A 103 -8.05 1.56 -9.28
C TYR A 103 -6.61 2.00 -9.49
N ARG A 104 -5.80 1.99 -8.44
CA ARG A 104 -4.38 2.38 -8.48
C ARG A 104 -3.50 1.20 -8.14
N PHE A 105 -2.65 0.84 -9.09
CA PHE A 105 -1.75 -0.29 -9.01
C PHE A 105 -0.30 0.17 -9.10
N PHE A 106 0.60 -0.64 -8.58
CA PHE A 106 2.02 -0.62 -8.94
C PHE A 106 2.56 -2.04 -8.94
N VAL A 107 3.75 -2.23 -9.51
CA VAL A 107 4.49 -3.49 -9.41
C VAL A 107 5.64 -3.28 -8.43
N ASP A 108 5.77 -4.20 -7.50
CA ASP A 108 6.87 -4.28 -6.54
C ASP A 108 7.79 -5.44 -6.94
N ARG A 109 9.07 -5.32 -6.56
CA ARG A 109 10.04 -6.39 -6.73
C ARG A 109 10.41 -6.97 -5.36
N LYS A 110 10.00 -8.22 -5.13
CA LYS A 110 10.33 -8.95 -3.90
C LYS A 110 11.40 -9.99 -4.23
N GLY A 111 12.65 -9.58 -4.12
CA GLY A 111 13.79 -10.41 -4.53
C GLY A 111 13.84 -10.57 -6.05
N THR A 112 13.63 -11.78 -6.54
CA THR A 112 13.52 -12.09 -7.98
C THR A 112 12.09 -12.02 -8.49
N ASP A 113 11.10 -11.96 -7.60
CA ASP A 113 9.69 -12.08 -7.95
C ASP A 113 9.05 -10.72 -8.13
N CYS A 114 8.17 -10.63 -9.14
CA CYS A 114 7.34 -9.47 -9.39
C CYS A 114 5.99 -9.64 -8.72
N VAL A 115 5.50 -8.56 -8.10
CA VAL A 115 4.23 -8.58 -7.36
C VAL A 115 3.37 -7.42 -7.81
N LEU A 116 2.15 -7.72 -8.26
CA LEU A 116 1.14 -6.73 -8.59
C LEU A 116 0.40 -6.31 -7.32
N ILE A 117 0.38 -5.01 -7.03
CA ILE A 117 -0.20 -4.47 -5.81
C ILE A 117 -1.29 -3.47 -6.16
N LEU A 118 -2.49 -3.68 -5.61
CA LEU A 118 -3.54 -2.68 -5.55
C LEU A 118 -3.41 -1.93 -4.23
N TYR A 119 -3.09 -0.64 -4.28
CA TYR A 119 -2.90 0.16 -3.07
C TYR A 119 -3.96 1.23 -2.87
N GLY A 120 -4.74 1.55 -3.92
CA GLY A 120 -5.77 2.56 -3.83
C GLY A 120 -6.95 2.30 -4.74
N ARG A 121 -8.12 2.79 -4.34
CA ARG A 121 -9.32 2.89 -5.18
C ARG A 121 -10.07 4.18 -4.89
N ARG A 122 -10.69 4.78 -5.91
CA ARG A 122 -11.52 5.98 -5.75
C ARG A 122 -12.81 5.82 -6.53
N LYS A 123 -13.95 6.07 -5.88
CA LYS A 123 -15.28 6.08 -6.52
C LYS A 123 -15.97 7.40 -6.21
N GLY A 124 -16.13 8.24 -7.23
CA GLY A 124 -16.58 9.63 -7.03
C GLY A 124 -15.65 10.38 -6.06
N PHE A 125 -16.20 10.91 -4.97
CA PHE A 125 -15.46 11.64 -3.94
C PHE A 125 -14.86 10.74 -2.84
N VAL A 126 -15.18 9.43 -2.84
CA VAL A 126 -14.68 8.49 -1.83
C VAL A 126 -13.36 7.90 -2.32
N SER A 127 -12.28 8.13 -1.59
CA SER A 127 -10.96 7.56 -1.87
C SER A 127 -10.52 6.67 -0.71
N TYR A 128 -9.99 5.50 -1.03
CA TYR A 128 -9.39 4.58 -0.08
C TYR A 128 -7.98 4.23 -0.56
N THR A 129 -6.99 4.42 0.31
CA THR A 129 -5.58 4.08 0.06
C THR A 129 -5.06 3.35 1.29
N ASN A 130 -4.38 2.23 1.07
CA ASN A 130 -3.73 1.49 2.14
C ASN A 130 -2.31 1.15 1.69
N ASN A 131 -1.33 1.83 2.26
CA ASN A 131 0.10 1.62 1.95
C ASN A 131 0.78 0.69 2.97
N LEU A 132 0.06 0.22 4.00
CA LEU A 132 0.61 -0.64 5.05
C LEU A 132 0.39 -2.12 4.74
N THR A 133 -0.84 -2.51 4.40
CA THR A 133 -1.19 -3.90 4.08
C THR A 133 -1.61 -4.10 2.63
N TYR A 134 -1.75 -3.01 1.87
CA TYR A 134 -2.36 -2.98 0.54
C TYR A 134 -3.80 -3.51 0.51
N ILE A 135 -4.49 -3.27 -0.59
CA ILE A 135 -5.87 -3.72 -0.81
C ILE A 135 -5.85 -5.14 -1.37
N ALA A 136 -4.95 -5.39 -2.32
CA ALA A 136 -4.70 -6.71 -2.88
C ALA A 136 -3.23 -6.83 -3.30
N THR A 137 -2.69 -8.04 -3.21
CA THR A 137 -1.31 -8.38 -3.57
C THR A 137 -1.32 -9.71 -4.31
N GLU A 138 -0.86 -9.73 -5.55
CA GLU A 138 -0.84 -10.92 -6.39
C GLU A 138 0.57 -11.15 -6.96
N PRO A 139 1.15 -12.36 -6.83
CA PRO A 139 2.41 -12.67 -7.47
C PRO A 139 2.24 -12.76 -8.99
N LEU A 140 3.29 -12.39 -9.73
CA LEU A 140 3.35 -12.45 -11.20
C LEU A 140 4.38 -13.50 -11.66
N PRO A 141 4.10 -14.81 -11.49
CA PRO A 141 5.03 -15.85 -11.93
C PRO A 141 5.29 -15.79 -13.44
N GLY A 142 6.55 -15.96 -13.83
CA GLY A 142 6.98 -15.88 -15.23
C GLY A 142 7.15 -14.46 -15.78
N CYS A 143 6.89 -13.43 -14.96
CA CYS A 143 7.23 -12.05 -15.28
C CYS A 143 8.59 -11.66 -14.70
N ALA A 144 9.35 -10.89 -15.47
CA ALA A 144 10.56 -10.21 -15.05
C ALA A 144 10.26 -8.72 -14.82
N CYS A 145 10.88 -8.15 -13.80
CA CYS A 145 10.73 -6.73 -13.47
C CYS A 145 12.08 -6.11 -13.12
N ALA A 146 12.20 -4.82 -13.44
CA ALA A 146 13.37 -4.00 -13.16
C ALA A 146 12.95 -2.79 -12.34
N ASP A 147 13.76 -2.49 -11.33
CA ASP A 147 13.59 -1.32 -10.47
C ASP A 147 14.00 -0.03 -11.19
N SER A 148 13.63 1.10 -10.60
CA SER A 148 14.12 2.44 -10.97
C SER A 148 15.60 2.64 -10.72
#